data_AF-A0A844CCR3-F1
#
_entry.id   AF-A0A844CCR3-F1
#
_cell.length_a   1.000
_cell.length_b   1.000
_cell.length_c   1.000
_cell.angle_alpha   90.00
_cell.angle_beta   90.00
_cell.angle_gamma   90.00
#
_symmetry.space_group_name_H-M   'P 1'
#
loop_
_entity.id
_entity.type
_entity.pdbx_description
1 polymer ?
#
loop_
_entity_poly.entity_id
_entity_poly.type
_entity_poly.pdbx_seq_one_letter_code
_entity_poly.pdbx_strand_id
1 'polypeptide(L)'
;MKRPIILKLTKLALISSLLTYTLPSIAAITPGGMANVSWSIKNAPVDGVDSITFPIRINNSPAEPGYYYAQQFNMINGNLGYIGIKPQYSGATLAFSVFGSGTSAVNTSLCKSGADGGAGTSCSVWLTKFVPGKLYYLNVYRDSNDTSVWHGSLTNASDDEKVVLGAWRQPASAKGIAGSHVGFVEYYKSLAGCADLQKAGVDFHQPRVDGFSTTITGPNEYGRCKGNMNFSGKNTDKWMATVAVGY
;
A
#
# COMPACT_ATOMS: atom_id res chain seq x y z
N MET A 1 -68.67 68.80 21.26
CA MET A 1 -67.31 68.37 21.69
C MET A 1 -66.83 67.29 20.71
N LYS A 2 -66.01 67.64 19.70
CA LYS A 2 -65.50 66.70 18.68
C LYS A 2 -64.04 66.39 18.99
N ARG A 3 -63.69 65.11 19.16
CA ARG A 3 -62.30 64.64 19.36
C ARG A 3 -61.64 64.35 18.00
N PRO A 4 -60.34 64.68 17.81
CA PRO A 4 -59.62 64.32 16.59
C PRO A 4 -59.04 62.89 16.70
N ILE A 5 -58.99 62.19 15.57
CA ILE A 5 -58.36 60.88 15.42
C ILE A 5 -56.92 61.10 14.97
N ILE A 6 -55.96 60.60 15.76
CA ILE A 6 -54.52 60.61 15.43
C ILE A 6 -54.18 59.33 14.69
N LEU A 7 -53.76 59.45 13.43
CA LEU A 7 -53.28 58.35 12.60
C LEU A 7 -51.77 58.13 12.87
N LYS A 8 -51.40 56.99 13.47
CA LYS A 8 -49.99 56.60 13.66
C LYS A 8 -49.48 55.88 12.40
N LEU A 9 -48.57 56.51 11.67
CA LEU A 9 -47.76 55.83 10.65
C LEU A 9 -46.78 54.87 11.32
N THR A 10 -46.86 53.59 11.00
CA THR A 10 -45.88 52.56 11.38
C THR A 10 -44.84 52.45 10.26
N LYS A 11 -43.57 52.74 10.58
CA LYS A 11 -42.43 52.50 9.68
C LYS A 11 -42.15 51.00 9.63
N LEU A 12 -42.33 50.38 8.45
CA LEU A 12 -41.80 49.05 8.17
C LEU A 12 -40.29 49.17 7.88
N ALA A 13 -39.46 48.59 8.73
CA ALA A 13 -38.04 48.41 8.46
C ALA A 13 -37.84 47.05 7.75
N LEU A 14 -37.38 47.06 6.49
CA LEU A 14 -36.90 45.85 5.83
C LEU A 14 -35.55 45.45 6.44
N ILE A 15 -35.53 44.32 7.13
CA ILE A 15 -34.29 43.67 7.57
C ILE A 15 -33.84 42.75 6.43
N SER A 16 -32.82 43.17 5.69
CA SER A 16 -32.11 42.33 4.73
C SER A 16 -31.20 41.37 5.49
N SER A 17 -31.69 40.16 5.78
CA SER A 17 -30.87 39.07 6.32
C SER A 17 -29.93 38.54 5.26
N LEU A 18 -28.65 38.97 5.28
CA LEU A 18 -27.58 38.30 4.56
C LEU A 18 -27.41 36.88 5.14
N LEU A 19 -27.88 35.87 4.42
CA LEU A 19 -27.49 34.48 4.65
C LEU A 19 -26.03 34.32 4.20
N THR A 20 -25.10 34.31 5.15
CA THR A 20 -23.76 33.78 4.94
C THR A 20 -23.84 32.26 4.81
N TYR A 21 -23.82 31.75 3.58
CA TYR A 21 -23.66 30.32 3.31
C TYR A 21 -22.21 29.93 3.66
N THR A 22 -22.01 29.36 4.84
CA THR A 22 -20.75 28.67 5.15
C THR A 22 -20.72 27.39 4.33
N LEU A 23 -19.99 27.39 3.21
CA LEU A 23 -19.71 26.14 2.50
C LEU A 23 -18.94 25.23 3.46
N PRO A 24 -19.37 23.97 3.67
CA PRO A 24 -18.62 23.05 4.49
C PRO A 24 -17.23 22.88 3.85
N SER A 25 -16.19 23.25 4.60
CA SER A 25 -14.81 22.94 4.23
C SER A 25 -14.67 21.43 4.28
N ILE A 26 -14.58 20.78 3.11
CA ILE A 26 -14.26 19.35 3.06
C ILE A 26 -12.80 19.22 3.46
N ALA A 27 -12.56 18.77 4.70
CA ALA A 27 -11.22 18.55 5.19
C ALA A 27 -10.54 17.47 4.36
N ALA A 28 -9.34 17.77 3.87
CA ALA A 28 -8.57 16.81 3.08
C ALA A 28 -8.24 15.56 3.91
N ILE A 29 -8.27 14.41 3.25
CA ILE A 29 -8.01 13.10 3.85
C ILE A 29 -6.79 12.43 3.20
N THR A 30 -6.06 11.64 3.98
CA THR A 30 -5.20 10.59 3.43
C THR A 30 -5.95 9.27 3.55
N PRO A 31 -6.35 8.61 2.45
CA PRO A 31 -7.05 7.33 2.50
C PRO A 31 -6.31 6.25 3.29
N GLY A 32 -4.99 6.13 3.11
CA GLY A 32 -4.18 5.08 3.71
C GLY A 32 -4.48 3.72 3.08
N GLY A 33 -4.39 2.65 3.87
CA GLY A 33 -4.75 1.31 3.42
C GLY A 33 -6.20 1.23 2.91
N MET A 34 -6.40 0.53 1.79
CA MET A 34 -7.67 0.50 1.06
C MET A 34 -8.17 -0.93 0.84
N ALA A 35 -7.29 -1.82 0.38
CA ALA A 35 -7.65 -3.20 0.08
C ALA A 35 -6.52 -4.13 0.48
N ASN A 36 -6.85 -5.30 1.02
CA ASN A 36 -5.87 -6.32 1.35
C ASN A 36 -6.20 -7.65 0.67
N VAL A 37 -5.15 -8.45 0.46
CA VAL A 37 -5.21 -9.85 0.05
C VAL A 37 -4.49 -10.65 1.12
N SER A 38 -4.91 -11.88 1.39
CA SER A 38 -4.21 -12.77 2.33
C SER A 38 -3.50 -13.86 1.54
N TRP A 39 -2.26 -14.17 1.90
CA TRP A 39 -1.52 -15.28 1.31
C TRP A 39 -1.07 -16.25 2.42
N SER A 40 -0.89 -17.51 2.05
CA SER A 40 -0.37 -18.53 2.96
C SER A 40 0.43 -19.61 2.23
N ILE A 41 1.30 -20.28 2.99
CA ILE A 41 2.14 -21.41 2.62
C ILE A 41 1.59 -22.63 3.37
N LYS A 42 1.12 -23.64 2.64
CA LYS A 42 0.61 -24.87 3.23
C LYS A 42 1.76 -25.65 3.87
N ASN A 43 1.55 -26.10 5.11
CA ASN A 43 2.56 -26.83 5.89
C ASN A 43 3.90 -26.07 6.00
N ALA A 44 3.83 -24.75 6.20
CA ALA A 44 5.03 -23.93 6.38
C ALA A 44 5.92 -24.48 7.52
N PRO A 45 7.26 -24.47 7.38
CA PRO A 45 8.15 -24.89 8.45
C PRO A 45 7.94 -24.04 9.70
N VAL A 46 8.13 -24.63 10.89
CA VAL A 46 8.06 -23.91 12.18
C VAL A 46 9.07 -22.77 12.25
N ASP A 47 10.20 -22.92 11.57
CA ASP A 47 11.26 -21.92 11.50
C ASP A 47 11.08 -20.94 10.33
N GLY A 48 9.97 -21.05 9.58
CA GLY A 48 9.69 -20.25 8.39
C GLY A 48 10.48 -20.70 7.17
N VAL A 49 10.32 -19.95 6.07
CA VAL A 49 11.01 -20.19 4.79
C VAL A 49 12.09 -19.14 4.54
N ASP A 50 13.13 -19.51 3.81
CA ASP A 50 14.29 -18.65 3.56
C ASP A 50 14.14 -17.80 2.29
N SER A 51 13.14 -18.08 1.47
CA SER A 51 12.80 -17.31 0.28
C SER A 51 11.31 -17.30 0.01
N ILE A 52 10.85 -16.22 -0.60
CA ILE A 52 9.51 -16.09 -1.15
C ILE A 52 9.54 -15.10 -2.32
N THR A 53 8.82 -15.44 -3.38
CA THR A 53 8.58 -14.54 -4.51
C THR A 53 7.11 -14.19 -4.55
N PHE A 54 6.80 -12.89 -4.67
CA PHE A 54 5.45 -12.42 -4.89
C PHE A 54 5.29 -11.93 -6.33
N PRO A 55 4.61 -12.69 -7.20
CA PRO A 55 4.24 -12.19 -8.52
C PRO A 55 3.12 -11.15 -8.40
N ILE A 56 3.29 -10.03 -9.08
CA ILE A 56 2.35 -8.91 -9.06
C ILE A 56 2.23 -8.29 -10.46
N ARG A 57 1.01 -7.96 -10.87
CA ARG A 57 0.75 -7.23 -12.11
C ARG A 57 -0.10 -6.01 -11.79
N ILE A 58 0.46 -4.82 -11.96
CA ILE A 58 -0.29 -3.57 -11.83
C ILE A 58 -0.94 -3.30 -13.19
N ASN A 59 -2.23 -3.63 -13.32
CA ASN A 59 -2.99 -3.56 -14.57
C ASN A 59 -3.14 -2.12 -15.05
N ASN A 60 -3.50 -1.23 -14.13
CA ASN A 60 -3.57 0.20 -14.37
C ASN A 60 -3.25 0.93 -13.07
N SER A 61 -2.54 2.05 -13.18
CA SER A 61 -2.34 2.98 -12.07
C SER A 61 -2.26 4.37 -12.68
N PRO A 62 -2.78 5.39 -12.01
CA PRO A 62 -2.52 6.77 -12.40
C PRO A 62 -1.02 7.02 -12.53
N ALA A 63 -0.65 7.85 -13.51
CA ALA A 63 0.74 8.32 -13.64
C ALA A 63 1.15 9.17 -12.43
N GLU A 64 0.18 9.84 -11.79
CA GLU A 64 0.45 10.61 -10.59
C GLU A 64 0.82 9.70 -9.40
N PRO A 65 1.86 10.07 -8.63
CA PRO A 65 2.21 9.32 -7.43
C PRO A 65 1.06 9.32 -6.44
N GLY A 66 0.86 8.21 -5.74
CA GLY A 66 -0.14 8.15 -4.67
C GLY A 66 -0.48 6.73 -4.27
N TYR A 67 -0.48 5.80 -5.23
CA TYR A 67 -0.72 4.39 -4.98
C TYR A 67 0.54 3.63 -4.56
N TYR A 68 0.37 2.71 -3.62
CA TYR A 68 1.35 1.73 -3.23
C TYR A 68 0.74 0.32 -3.23
N TYR A 69 1.40 -0.59 -3.94
CA TYR A 69 1.01 -2.00 -4.01
C TYR A 69 2.14 -2.85 -3.43
N ALA A 70 1.87 -3.58 -2.36
CA ALA A 70 2.91 -4.27 -1.60
C ALA A 70 2.45 -5.59 -1.01
N GLN A 71 3.44 -6.42 -0.71
CA GLN A 71 3.28 -7.67 0.02
C GLN A 71 4.04 -7.53 1.33
N GLN A 72 3.33 -7.72 2.45
CA GLN A 72 3.96 -7.79 3.76
C GLN A 72 4.27 -9.24 4.10
N PHE A 73 5.21 -9.43 5.02
CA PHE A 73 5.58 -10.71 5.58
C PHE A 73 6.11 -10.52 7.00
N ASN A 74 5.87 -11.48 7.87
CA ASN A 74 6.48 -11.51 9.20
C ASN A 74 7.67 -12.45 9.21
N MET A 75 8.70 -12.11 9.97
CA MET A 75 9.76 -13.04 10.34
C MET A 75 9.38 -13.75 11.64
N ILE A 76 9.53 -15.07 11.72
CA ILE A 76 9.37 -15.80 12.98
C ILE A 76 10.38 -15.24 14.00
N ASN A 77 9.90 -14.82 15.18
CA ASN A 77 10.69 -14.17 16.24
C ASN A 77 11.50 -12.92 15.77
N GLY A 78 11.03 -12.28 14.71
CA GLY A 78 11.61 -11.06 14.17
C GLY A 78 10.55 -10.03 13.82
N ASN A 79 10.91 -9.09 12.97
CA ASN A 79 10.04 -7.97 12.65
C ASN A 79 9.23 -8.17 11.37
N LEU A 80 8.16 -7.39 11.21
CA LEU A 80 7.39 -7.29 9.97
C LEU A 80 8.21 -6.58 8.90
N GLY A 81 8.14 -7.08 7.67
CA GLY A 81 8.68 -6.43 6.48
C GLY A 81 7.66 -6.30 5.36
N TYR A 82 8.01 -5.51 4.34
CA TYR A 82 7.28 -5.46 3.08
C TYR A 82 8.23 -5.36 1.88
N ILE A 83 7.70 -5.71 0.72
CA ILE A 83 8.27 -5.39 -0.59
C ILE A 83 7.15 -4.91 -1.52
N GLY A 84 7.38 -3.88 -2.33
CA GLY A 84 6.32 -3.34 -3.20
C GLY A 84 6.77 -2.31 -4.22
N ILE A 85 5.78 -1.82 -4.98
CA ILE A 85 5.93 -0.91 -6.11
C ILE A 85 5.01 0.30 -5.91
N LYS A 86 5.57 1.51 -6.04
CA LYS A 86 4.86 2.80 -6.08
C LYS A 86 4.97 3.38 -7.48
N PRO A 87 3.96 3.27 -8.36
CA PRO A 87 3.99 3.90 -9.67
C PRO A 87 4.11 5.43 -9.60
N GLN A 88 4.78 5.98 -10.60
CA GLN A 88 5.19 7.38 -10.70
C GLN A 88 5.08 7.82 -12.17
N TYR A 89 5.25 9.11 -12.46
CA TYR A 89 5.00 9.67 -13.80
C TYR A 89 5.74 8.95 -14.94
N SER A 90 7.01 8.62 -14.73
CA SER A 90 7.90 8.04 -15.76
C SER A 90 8.56 6.73 -15.31
N GLY A 91 8.02 6.09 -14.27
CA GLY A 91 8.65 4.92 -13.68
C GLY A 91 7.94 4.43 -12.42
N ALA A 92 8.69 3.82 -11.52
CA ALA A 92 8.18 3.44 -10.21
C ALA A 92 9.28 3.53 -9.15
N THR A 93 8.89 3.79 -7.92
CA THR A 93 9.75 3.57 -6.75
C THR A 93 9.49 2.16 -6.22
N LEU A 94 10.54 1.36 -6.14
CA LEU A 94 10.52 0.06 -5.49
C LEU A 94 10.90 0.27 -4.03
N ALA A 95 10.18 -0.38 -3.11
CA ALA A 95 10.44 -0.27 -1.69
C ALA A 95 10.58 -1.66 -1.06
N PHE A 96 11.56 -1.80 -0.18
CA PHE A 96 11.80 -3.01 0.61
C PHE A 96 12.22 -2.60 2.01
N SER A 97 11.36 -2.84 2.99
CA SER A 97 11.53 -2.30 4.33
C SER A 97 11.22 -3.32 5.39
N VAL A 98 11.79 -3.10 6.56
CA VAL A 98 11.54 -3.83 7.80
C VAL A 98 11.30 -2.84 8.93
N PHE A 99 10.29 -3.09 9.74
CA PHE A 99 9.96 -2.26 10.90
C PHE A 99 10.68 -2.72 12.16
N GLY A 100 10.70 -1.90 13.19
CA GLY A 100 11.15 -2.31 14.51
C GLY A 100 12.66 -2.16 14.76
N SER A 101 13.01 -2.32 16.03
CA SER A 101 14.37 -2.17 16.54
C SER A 101 15.25 -3.38 16.22
N GLY A 102 16.57 -3.20 16.36
CA GLY A 102 17.56 -4.24 16.07
C GLY A 102 17.70 -4.55 14.58
N THR A 103 17.08 -3.74 13.71
CA THR A 103 17.29 -3.79 12.26
C THR A 103 18.41 -2.85 11.85
N SER A 104 19.11 -3.16 10.76
CA SER A 104 20.14 -2.27 10.20
C SER A 104 20.28 -2.41 8.69
N ALA A 105 20.70 -1.34 8.03
CA ALA A 105 21.06 -1.36 6.63
C ALA A 105 22.35 -2.16 6.42
N VAL A 106 22.31 -3.14 5.51
CA VAL A 106 23.52 -3.82 5.02
C VAL A 106 24.03 -3.12 3.77
N ASN A 107 23.13 -2.76 2.86
CA ASN A 107 23.45 -1.95 1.69
C ASN A 107 23.18 -0.46 1.98
N THR A 108 24.15 0.27 2.53
CA THR A 108 23.96 1.69 2.91
C THR A 108 23.75 2.66 1.74
N SER A 109 24.09 2.29 0.49
CA SER A 109 23.81 3.15 -0.69
C SER A 109 22.35 3.11 -1.16
N LEU A 110 21.59 2.08 -0.79
CA LEU A 110 20.20 1.87 -1.20
C LEU A 110 19.24 1.88 -0.01
N CYS A 111 19.78 1.63 1.19
CA CYS A 111 19.03 1.47 2.42
C CYS A 111 19.45 2.49 3.47
N LYS A 112 18.49 2.92 4.27
CA LYS A 112 18.69 3.84 5.39
C LYS A 112 17.95 3.37 6.63
N SER A 113 18.36 3.90 7.78
CA SER A 113 17.64 3.71 9.04
C SER A 113 16.25 4.35 8.96
N GLY A 114 15.29 3.70 9.62
CA GLY A 114 13.88 4.05 9.70
C GLY A 114 13.00 3.33 8.69
N ALA A 115 11.74 3.11 9.06
CA ALA A 115 10.67 2.60 8.19
C ALA A 115 9.39 3.40 8.40
N ASP A 116 8.93 4.05 7.33
CA ASP A 116 7.75 4.93 7.29
C ASP A 116 7.71 5.95 8.44
N GLY A 117 8.86 6.54 8.74
CA GLY A 117 9.03 7.54 9.81
C GLY A 117 9.24 6.96 11.22
N GLY A 118 9.09 5.65 11.39
CA GLY A 118 9.34 4.94 12.65
C GLY A 118 10.67 4.17 12.66
N ALA A 119 10.86 3.36 13.71
CA ALA A 119 11.99 2.45 13.83
C ALA A 119 11.95 1.38 12.74
N GLY A 120 13.10 1.05 12.17
CA GLY A 120 13.22 0.08 11.09
C GLY A 120 14.42 0.33 10.20
N THR A 121 14.41 -0.29 9.02
CA THR A 121 15.33 -0.05 7.92
C THR A 121 14.55 -0.10 6.62
N SER A 122 14.78 0.87 5.72
CA SER A 122 14.11 0.94 4.43
C SER A 122 15.10 1.05 3.29
N CYS A 123 14.90 0.23 2.27
CA CYS A 123 15.59 0.31 0.99
C CYS A 123 14.63 0.84 -0.09
N SER A 124 15.15 1.68 -0.99
CA SER A 124 14.35 2.26 -2.06
C SER A 124 15.17 2.42 -3.33
N VAL A 125 14.62 1.98 -4.46
CA VAL A 125 15.26 2.06 -5.78
C VAL A 125 14.29 2.62 -6.81
N TRP A 126 14.80 3.46 -7.70
CA TRP A 126 14.04 3.97 -8.85
C TRP A 126 14.10 2.98 -10.01
N LEU A 127 12.93 2.57 -10.51
CA LEU A 127 12.76 1.76 -11.70
C LEU A 127 12.35 2.66 -12.88
N THR A 128 13.25 2.86 -13.83
CA THR A 128 13.02 3.73 -15.00
C THR A 128 12.12 3.12 -16.07
N LYS A 129 12.00 1.78 -16.12
CA LYS A 129 11.26 1.05 -17.17
C LYS A 129 10.03 0.33 -16.61
N PHE A 130 9.32 0.96 -15.68
CA PHE A 130 8.05 0.42 -15.20
C PHE A 130 6.98 0.48 -16.30
N VAL A 131 6.27 -0.62 -16.52
CA VAL A 131 5.22 -0.73 -17.54
C VAL A 131 3.99 -1.40 -16.92
N PRO A 132 2.85 -0.70 -16.82
CA PRO A 132 1.58 -1.30 -16.42
C PRO A 132 1.22 -2.52 -17.28
N GLY A 133 0.55 -3.51 -16.69
CA GLY A 133 0.17 -4.77 -17.33
C GLY A 133 1.28 -5.83 -17.37
N LYS A 134 2.55 -5.46 -17.15
CA LYS A 134 3.64 -6.45 -17.02
C LYS A 134 3.56 -7.19 -15.68
N LEU A 135 3.95 -8.47 -15.72
CA LEU A 135 4.14 -9.29 -14.52
C LEU A 135 5.55 -9.05 -13.96
N TYR A 136 5.61 -8.69 -12.68
CA TYR A 136 6.84 -8.52 -11.93
C TYR A 136 6.92 -9.53 -10.79
N TYR A 137 8.12 -9.96 -10.48
CA TYR A 137 8.42 -10.87 -9.37
C TYR A 137 9.16 -10.11 -8.28
N LEU A 138 8.51 -9.87 -7.15
CA LEU A 138 9.13 -9.27 -5.97
C LEU A 138 9.74 -10.40 -5.13
N ASN A 139 11.06 -10.50 -5.13
CA ASN A 139 11.79 -11.59 -4.46
C ASN A 139 12.35 -11.10 -3.12
N VAL A 140 12.11 -11.90 -2.08
CA VAL A 140 12.72 -11.75 -0.76
C VAL A 140 13.46 -13.03 -0.44
N TYR A 141 14.74 -12.94 -0.11
CA TYR A 141 15.55 -14.12 0.18
C TYR A 141 16.62 -13.83 1.23
N ARG A 142 16.92 -14.84 2.05
CA ARG A 142 17.96 -14.78 3.06
C ARG A 142 19.34 -14.91 2.42
N ASP A 143 20.32 -14.22 3.00
CA ASP A 143 21.73 -14.39 2.64
C ASP A 143 22.23 -15.80 3.02
N SER A 144 23.05 -16.41 2.16
CA SER A 144 23.57 -17.76 2.38
C SER A 144 24.67 -17.84 3.43
N ASN A 145 25.34 -16.71 3.71
CA ASN A 145 26.49 -16.64 4.62
C ASN A 145 26.13 -15.95 5.94
N ASP A 146 25.07 -15.14 5.97
CA ASP A 146 24.57 -14.48 7.18
C ASP A 146 23.05 -14.61 7.29
N THR A 147 22.59 -15.53 8.13
CA THR A 147 21.15 -15.83 8.24
C THR A 147 20.31 -14.69 8.83
N SER A 148 20.95 -13.65 9.37
CA SER A 148 20.27 -12.45 9.84
C SER A 148 19.99 -11.43 8.72
N VAL A 149 20.59 -11.62 7.54
CA VAL A 149 20.51 -10.68 6.41
C VAL A 149 19.50 -11.15 5.38
N TRP A 150 18.68 -10.21 4.90
CA TRP A 150 17.64 -10.43 3.92
C TRP A 150 17.78 -9.44 2.77
N HIS A 151 17.62 -9.96 1.56
CA HIS A 151 17.75 -9.25 0.30
C HIS A 151 16.38 -9.07 -0.34
N GLY A 152 16.20 -7.90 -0.96
CA GLY A 152 15.05 -7.58 -1.80
C GLY A 152 15.48 -7.40 -3.25
N SER A 153 14.74 -7.97 -4.19
CA SER A 153 14.92 -7.70 -5.62
C SER A 153 13.59 -7.74 -6.39
N LEU A 154 13.56 -7.16 -7.57
CA LEU A 154 12.48 -7.29 -8.54
C LEU A 154 13.02 -7.91 -9.82
N THR A 155 12.31 -8.87 -10.39
CA THR A 155 12.57 -9.42 -11.73
C THR A 155 11.39 -9.15 -12.64
N ASN A 156 11.63 -8.62 -13.84
CA ASN A 156 10.61 -8.47 -14.88
C ASN A 156 10.46 -9.80 -15.64
N ALA A 157 9.23 -10.33 -15.71
CA ALA A 157 8.98 -11.63 -16.34
C ALA A 157 9.21 -11.68 -17.86
N SER A 158 9.35 -10.53 -18.53
CA SER A 158 9.46 -10.45 -19.99
C SER A 158 10.90 -10.55 -20.50
N ASP A 159 11.86 -10.06 -19.72
CA ASP A 159 13.27 -9.90 -20.12
C ASP A 159 14.25 -10.39 -19.05
N ASP A 160 13.74 -10.96 -17.95
CA ASP A 160 14.49 -11.41 -16.78
C ASP A 160 15.44 -10.36 -16.18
N GLU A 161 15.19 -9.07 -16.46
CA GLU A 161 15.98 -7.98 -15.87
C GLU A 161 15.77 -7.96 -14.36
N LYS A 162 16.86 -8.16 -13.60
CA LYS A 162 16.87 -8.14 -12.14
C LYS A 162 17.31 -6.76 -11.63
N VAL A 163 16.47 -6.15 -10.82
CA VAL A 163 16.76 -4.92 -10.07
C VAL A 163 16.94 -5.27 -8.60
N VAL A 164 18.13 -5.02 -8.06
CA VAL A 164 18.41 -5.19 -6.62
C VAL A 164 17.85 -3.98 -5.88
N LEU A 165 17.00 -4.22 -4.86
CA LEU A 165 16.44 -3.15 -4.02
C LEU A 165 17.37 -2.82 -2.85
N GLY A 166 18.17 -3.80 -2.41
CA GLY A 166 19.10 -3.68 -1.29
C GLY A 166 18.93 -4.82 -0.30
N ALA A 167 19.57 -4.66 0.86
CA ALA A 167 19.55 -5.66 1.92
C ALA A 167 19.56 -5.00 3.31
N TRP A 168 18.84 -5.62 4.24
CA TRP A 168 18.80 -5.25 5.64
C TRP A 168 18.99 -6.47 6.53
N ARG A 169 19.37 -6.21 7.79
CA ARG A 169 19.56 -7.21 8.83
C ARG A 169 18.40 -7.17 9.84
N GLN A 170 18.01 -8.32 10.36
CA GLN A 170 17.09 -8.51 11.49
C GLN A 170 17.83 -8.79 12.79
N PRO A 171 17.16 -8.69 13.96
CA PRO A 171 17.70 -9.23 15.20
C PRO A 171 18.07 -10.71 15.06
N ALA A 172 19.13 -11.15 15.75
CA ALA A 172 19.63 -12.53 15.67
C ALA A 172 18.61 -13.60 16.10
N SER A 173 17.55 -13.21 16.83
CA SER A 173 16.44 -14.10 17.18
C SER A 173 15.53 -14.44 16.01
N ALA A 174 15.54 -13.62 14.95
CA ALA A 174 14.67 -13.79 13.80
C ALA A 174 15.06 -15.03 12.99
N LYS A 175 14.05 -15.79 12.58
CA LYS A 175 14.17 -16.92 11.67
C LYS A 175 13.56 -16.58 10.31
N GLY A 176 12.95 -17.56 9.65
CA GLY A 176 12.37 -17.44 8.32
C GLY A 176 11.09 -16.65 8.26
N ILE A 177 10.66 -16.47 7.02
CA ILE A 177 9.38 -15.85 6.70
C ILE A 177 8.27 -16.78 7.18
N ALA A 178 7.37 -16.24 7.99
CA ALA A 178 6.22 -16.95 8.52
C ALA A 178 5.29 -17.42 7.38
N GLY A 179 4.53 -18.48 7.67
CA GLY A 179 3.70 -19.17 6.68
C GLY A 179 2.51 -18.39 6.13
N SER A 180 2.23 -17.17 6.58
CA SER A 180 1.11 -16.37 6.08
C SER A 180 1.27 -14.89 6.40
N HIS A 181 0.73 -14.05 5.53
CA HIS A 181 0.55 -12.63 5.80
C HIS A 181 -0.47 -12.05 4.81
N VAL A 182 -0.52 -10.72 4.74
CA VAL A 182 -1.30 -9.96 3.78
C VAL A 182 -0.44 -9.20 2.76
N GLY A 183 -1.02 -8.93 1.60
CA GLY A 183 -0.64 -7.83 0.72
C GLY A 183 -1.67 -6.71 0.81
N PHE A 184 -1.30 -5.52 0.35
CA PHE A 184 -2.16 -4.35 0.44
C PHE A 184 -2.04 -3.42 -0.76
N VAL A 185 -3.13 -2.67 -0.96
CA VAL A 185 -3.19 -1.45 -1.77
C VAL A 185 -3.43 -0.29 -0.83
N GLU A 186 -2.60 0.74 -0.95
CA GLU A 186 -2.67 1.98 -0.16
C GLU A 186 -2.65 3.20 -1.08
N TYR A 187 -3.35 4.26 -0.66
CA TYR A 187 -3.15 5.60 -1.21
C TYR A 187 -2.58 6.53 -0.13
N TYR A 188 -1.34 7.00 -0.31
CA TYR A 188 -0.57 7.69 0.73
C TYR A 188 -0.58 9.22 0.62
N LYS A 189 -1.21 9.78 -0.42
CA LYS A 189 -1.34 11.24 -0.60
C LYS A 189 -2.67 11.77 -0.03
N SER A 190 -2.70 13.07 0.18
CA SER A 190 -3.91 13.81 0.56
C SER A 190 -4.84 13.99 -0.66
N LEU A 191 -6.14 13.84 -0.44
CA LEU A 191 -7.24 14.06 -1.38
C LEU A 191 -8.33 14.90 -0.71
N ALA A 192 -9.21 15.55 -1.48
CA ALA A 192 -10.36 16.24 -0.88
C ALA A 192 -11.37 15.22 -0.30
N GLY A 193 -11.55 14.07 -0.95
CA GLY A 193 -12.34 12.95 -0.44
C GLY A 193 -12.04 11.62 -1.13
N CYS A 194 -12.66 10.54 -0.64
CA CYS A 194 -12.48 9.19 -1.21
C CYS A 194 -12.98 9.07 -2.65
N ALA A 195 -13.93 9.92 -3.05
CA ALA A 195 -14.44 9.99 -4.41
C ALA A 195 -13.40 10.52 -5.42
N ASP A 196 -12.32 11.17 -4.96
CA ASP A 196 -11.26 11.69 -5.83
C ASP A 196 -10.17 10.67 -6.14
N LEU A 197 -10.32 9.43 -5.65
CA LEU A 197 -9.41 8.34 -6.00
C LEU A 197 -9.52 8.05 -7.50
N GLN A 198 -8.45 8.33 -8.22
CA GLN A 198 -8.32 7.95 -9.63
C GLN A 198 -8.24 6.43 -9.75
N LYS A 199 -8.88 5.86 -10.76
CA LYS A 199 -8.93 4.42 -11.00
C LYS A 199 -7.55 3.72 -11.00
N ALA A 200 -7.43 2.67 -10.20
CA ALA A 200 -6.27 1.80 -10.09
C ALA A 200 -6.70 0.32 -10.09
N GLY A 201 -5.79 -0.56 -10.53
CA GLY A 201 -6.04 -1.99 -10.65
C GLY A 201 -4.76 -2.81 -10.54
N VAL A 202 -4.81 -3.89 -9.76
CA VAL A 202 -3.66 -4.79 -9.52
C VAL A 202 -4.13 -6.23 -9.37
N ASP A 203 -3.34 -7.15 -9.91
CA ASP A 203 -3.43 -8.58 -9.63
C ASP A 203 -2.30 -8.98 -8.69
N PHE A 204 -2.66 -9.46 -7.51
CA PHE A 204 -1.75 -10.19 -6.65
C PHE A 204 -1.87 -11.67 -6.98
N HIS A 205 -0.76 -12.32 -7.32
CA HIS A 205 -0.75 -13.76 -7.54
C HIS A 205 -0.33 -14.49 -6.28
N GLN A 206 -0.64 -15.78 -6.22
CA GLN A 206 -0.12 -16.66 -5.17
C GLN A 206 1.41 -16.57 -5.11
N PRO A 207 2.01 -16.51 -3.91
CA PRO A 207 3.46 -16.45 -3.79
C PRO A 207 4.10 -17.75 -4.30
N ARG A 208 5.37 -17.70 -4.66
CA ARG A 208 6.17 -18.88 -4.99
C ARG A 208 7.17 -19.11 -3.89
N VAL A 209 7.22 -20.35 -3.40
CA VAL A 209 8.14 -20.81 -2.37
C VAL A 209 8.56 -22.23 -2.75
N ASP A 210 9.85 -22.46 -2.89
CA ASP A 210 10.38 -23.73 -3.39
C ASP A 210 10.00 -24.89 -2.48
N GLY A 211 9.38 -25.92 -3.05
CA GLY A 211 8.93 -27.11 -2.31
C GLY A 211 7.62 -26.95 -1.54
N PHE A 212 6.94 -25.80 -1.61
CA PHE A 212 5.68 -25.58 -0.90
C PHE A 212 4.52 -25.16 -1.82
N SER A 213 3.33 -25.62 -1.48
CA SER A 213 2.10 -25.10 -2.07
C SER A 213 1.68 -23.82 -1.35
N THR A 214 1.22 -22.83 -2.11
CA THR A 214 0.77 -21.54 -1.57
C THR A 214 -0.64 -21.23 -2.04
N THR A 215 -1.28 -20.27 -1.40
CA THR A 215 -2.60 -19.76 -1.79
C THR A 215 -2.66 -18.25 -1.61
N ILE A 216 -3.55 -17.60 -2.36
CA ILE A 216 -3.95 -16.21 -2.14
C ILE A 216 -5.48 -16.08 -2.11
N THR A 217 -6.00 -15.30 -1.16
CA THR A 217 -7.44 -15.09 -0.92
C THR A 217 -7.79 -13.62 -0.73
N GLY A 218 -9.05 -13.26 -0.93
CA GLY A 218 -9.56 -11.88 -0.92
C GLY A 218 -9.87 -11.37 -2.35
N PRO A 219 -9.74 -10.06 -2.63
CA PRO A 219 -9.38 -9.01 -1.70
C PRO A 219 -10.54 -8.60 -0.78
N ASN A 220 -10.21 -7.97 0.35
CA ASN A 220 -11.16 -7.32 1.23
C ASN A 220 -10.93 -5.81 1.27
N GLU A 221 -12.02 -5.05 1.23
CA GLU A 221 -12.00 -3.60 1.41
C GLU A 221 -11.84 -3.22 2.90
N TYR A 222 -10.94 -2.28 3.19
CA TYR A 222 -10.71 -1.78 4.55
C TYR A 222 -10.24 -0.31 4.56
N GLY A 223 -10.05 0.22 5.76
CA GLY A 223 -9.48 1.54 5.96
C GLY A 223 -10.48 2.68 5.78
N ARG A 224 -9.95 3.91 5.66
CA ARG A 224 -10.73 5.14 5.76
C ARG A 224 -11.77 5.30 4.65
N CYS A 225 -11.46 4.80 3.46
CA CYS A 225 -12.31 4.93 2.28
C CYS A 225 -13.21 3.72 2.00
N LYS A 226 -13.31 2.77 2.95
CA LYS A 226 -14.19 1.62 2.82
C LYS A 226 -15.63 2.06 2.48
N GLY A 227 -16.20 1.45 1.43
CA GLY A 227 -17.53 1.73 0.91
C GLY A 227 -17.62 2.98 0.01
N ASN A 228 -16.53 3.75 -0.15
CA ASN A 228 -16.53 5.07 -0.81
C ASN A 228 -15.42 5.23 -1.85
N MET A 229 -14.82 4.14 -2.32
CA MET A 229 -13.72 4.15 -3.29
C MET A 229 -13.96 3.25 -4.50
N ASN A 230 -15.22 2.98 -4.84
CA ASN A 230 -15.59 2.14 -5.98
C ASN A 230 -14.82 0.80 -6.05
N PHE A 231 -14.72 0.13 -4.90
CA PHE A 231 -13.95 -1.10 -4.79
C PHE A 231 -14.60 -2.26 -5.56
N SER A 232 -13.78 -3.01 -6.27
CA SER A 232 -14.14 -4.30 -6.86
C SER A 232 -13.03 -5.31 -6.60
N GLY A 233 -13.41 -6.51 -6.18
CA GLY A 233 -12.50 -7.58 -5.81
C GLY A 233 -12.90 -8.91 -6.42
N LYS A 234 -11.94 -9.66 -6.95
CA LYS A 234 -12.16 -11.03 -7.43
C LYS A 234 -11.01 -11.94 -7.05
N ASN A 235 -11.32 -13.10 -6.49
CA ASN A 235 -10.41 -14.23 -6.48
C ASN A 235 -10.62 -15.11 -7.72
N THR A 236 -9.53 -15.57 -8.33
CA THR A 236 -9.58 -16.64 -9.33
C THR A 236 -8.86 -17.86 -8.74
N ASP A 237 -9.62 -18.94 -8.50
CA ASP A 237 -9.22 -20.24 -7.92
C ASP A 237 -8.08 -20.23 -6.90
N LYS A 238 -8.05 -19.21 -6.03
CA LYS A 238 -6.98 -18.97 -5.04
C LYS A 238 -5.56 -18.82 -5.60
N TRP A 239 -5.40 -18.67 -6.92
CA TRP A 239 -4.11 -18.41 -7.57
C TRP A 239 -3.87 -16.92 -7.83
N MET A 240 -4.94 -16.13 -7.86
CA MET A 240 -4.88 -14.68 -8.05
C MET A 240 -6.01 -13.96 -7.33
N ALA A 241 -5.70 -12.77 -6.82
CA ALA A 241 -6.65 -11.82 -6.27
C ALA A 241 -6.50 -10.49 -7.01
N THR A 242 -7.53 -10.12 -7.76
CA THR A 242 -7.63 -8.85 -8.50
C THR A 242 -8.30 -7.82 -7.62
N VAL A 243 -7.66 -6.67 -7.46
CA VAL A 243 -8.18 -5.48 -6.79
C VAL A 243 -8.37 -4.38 -7.83
N ALA A 244 -9.52 -3.72 -7.81
CA ALA A 244 -9.72 -2.43 -8.45
C ALA A 244 -10.33 -1.43 -7.45
N VAL A 245 -9.89 -0.18 -7.50
CA VAL A 245 -10.38 0.93 -6.69
C VAL A 245 -10.40 2.21 -7.54
N GLY A 246 -11.10 3.23 -7.05
CA GLY A 246 -11.20 4.54 -7.68
C GLY A 246 -12.22 4.60 -8.82
N TYR A 247 -12.44 5.83 -9.27
CA TYR A 247 -13.42 6.22 -10.27
C TYR A 247 -12.73 6.47 -11.63
#